data_AF-A0A564XZT9-F1
#
_entry.id   AF-A0A564XZT9-F1
#
_cell.length_a   1.000
_cell.length_b   1.000
_cell.length_c   1.000
_cell.angle_alpha   90.00
_cell.angle_beta   90.00
_cell.angle_gamma   90.00
#
_symmetry.space_group_name_H-M   'P 1'
#
loop_
_entity.id
_entity.type
_entity.pdbx_description
1 polymer ?
#
loop_
_entity_poly.entity_id
_entity_poly.type
_entity_poly.pdbx_seq_one_letter_code
_entity_poly.pdbx_strand_id
1 'polypeptide(L)'
;LFQICIFRSAFLNAGYRVSFSHAAQSSIKTDAPMSFVWDVMCAWKRKYEAEVATNMVKDASADNHERQQEKSPPVTDRDNGEAKPESKKKRRKYPKKHPRSEEYLRVMNALMARPENPKVCFDEHPDSNPPSRADGLVRYQPNPQPHWGPKARPSKKVTEEITPPEPKKLKSSE
;
A
#
# COMPACT_ATOMS: atom_id res chain seq x y z
N LEU A 1 3.26 3.55 3.24
CA LEU A 1 3.54 4.85 3.90
C LEU A 1 4.78 4.79 4.80
N PHE A 2 5.04 3.69 5.51
CA PHE A 2 6.27 3.50 6.31
C PHE A 2 7.58 3.60 5.52
N GLN A 3 7.60 3.12 4.27
CA GLN A 3 8.81 3.13 3.44
C GLN A 3 9.38 4.54 3.21
N ILE A 4 8.54 5.56 3.12
CA ILE A 4 9.03 6.93 2.86
C ILE A 4 9.73 7.52 4.07
N CYS A 5 9.36 7.09 5.28
CA CYS A 5 10.03 7.48 6.50
C CYS A 5 11.45 6.89 6.53
N ILE A 6 11.64 5.64 6.11
CA ILE A 6 12.98 5.02 6.02
C ILE A 6 13.94 5.86 5.16
N PHE A 7 13.50 6.28 3.97
CA PHE A 7 14.33 7.13 3.10
C PHE A 7 14.57 8.51 3.70
N ARG A 8 13.54 9.13 4.27
CA ARG A 8 13.66 10.44 4.91
C ARG A 8 14.63 10.39 6.10
N SER A 9 14.61 9.33 6.89
CA SER A 9 15.58 9.11 7.97
C SER A 9 17.02 9.08 7.44
N ALA A 10 17.27 8.37 6.34
CA ALA A 10 18.61 8.32 5.74
C ALA A 10 19.17 9.68 5.35
N PHE A 11 18.32 10.57 4.82
CA PHE A 11 18.73 11.93 4.50
C PHE A 11 18.91 12.81 5.75
N LEU A 12 18.00 12.69 6.74
CA LEU A 12 18.07 13.46 7.98
C LEU A 12 19.28 13.07 8.83
N ASN A 13 19.55 11.77 8.98
CA ASN A 13 20.73 11.23 9.67
C ASN A 13 22.04 11.71 9.02
N ALA A 14 22.04 11.89 7.69
CA ALA A 14 23.18 12.42 6.95
C ALA A 14 23.31 13.96 7.00
N GLY A 15 22.39 14.65 7.66
CA GLY A 15 22.40 16.11 7.84
C GLY A 15 21.80 16.91 6.68
N TYR A 16 21.08 16.28 5.75
CA TYR A 16 20.42 16.97 4.65
C TYR A 16 19.02 17.45 5.02
N ARG A 17 18.56 18.53 4.38
CA ARG A 17 17.21 19.05 4.58
C ARG A 17 16.22 18.29 3.72
N VAL A 18 15.13 17.85 4.32
CA VAL A 18 14.14 17.02 3.64
C VAL A 18 12.73 17.56 3.84
N SER A 19 11.98 17.70 2.75
CA SER A 19 10.54 18.03 2.77
C SER A 19 9.75 17.07 1.89
N PHE A 20 8.47 16.91 2.19
CA PHE A 20 7.54 16.21 1.29
C PHE A 20 7.04 17.15 0.20
N SER A 21 6.69 16.60 -0.95
CA SER A 21 6.08 17.34 -2.06
C SER A 21 4.64 16.88 -2.29
N HIS A 22 3.74 17.81 -2.60
CA HIS A 22 2.40 17.48 -3.08
C HIS A 22 2.39 16.81 -4.46
N ALA A 23 3.52 16.81 -5.18
CA ALA A 23 3.61 16.18 -6.50
C ALA A 23 3.28 14.68 -6.48
N ALA A 24 3.61 13.99 -5.38
CA ALA A 24 3.17 12.62 -5.13
C ALA A 24 3.26 12.29 -3.63
N GLN A 25 2.44 11.37 -3.14
CA GLN A 25 2.39 10.96 -1.73
C GLN A 25 3.74 10.48 -1.18
N SER A 26 4.61 9.94 -2.05
CA SER A 26 5.95 9.45 -1.73
C SER A 26 7.05 10.33 -2.34
N SER A 27 6.77 11.58 -2.70
CA SER A 27 7.76 12.50 -3.25
C SER A 27 8.50 13.23 -2.14
N ILE A 28 9.84 13.21 -2.22
CA ILE A 28 10.76 13.90 -1.33
C ILE A 28 11.50 14.98 -2.11
N LYS A 29 11.66 16.15 -1.49
CA LYS A 29 12.60 17.20 -1.92
C LYS A 29 13.75 17.24 -0.93
N THR A 30 14.97 17.23 -1.45
CA THR A 30 16.21 17.23 -0.65
C THR A 30 17.25 18.14 -1.29
N ASP A 31 18.14 18.71 -0.48
CA ASP A 31 19.35 19.40 -0.94
C ASP A 31 20.57 18.48 -1.06
N ALA A 32 20.38 17.17 -0.83
CA ALA A 32 21.42 16.18 -1.04
C ALA A 32 21.87 16.11 -2.51
N PRO A 33 23.19 15.95 -2.78
CA PRO A 33 23.67 15.79 -4.14
C PRO A 33 23.16 14.47 -4.74
N MET A 34 22.99 14.45 -6.07
CA MET A 34 22.49 13.26 -6.78
C MET A 34 23.37 12.02 -6.54
N SER A 35 24.68 12.20 -6.34
CA SER A 35 25.59 11.12 -5.96
C SER A 35 25.15 10.44 -4.66
N PHE A 36 24.80 11.21 -3.62
CA PHE A 36 24.33 10.68 -2.36
C PHE A 36 22.96 10.02 -2.49
N VAL A 37 22.05 10.58 -3.31
CA VAL A 37 20.76 9.96 -3.60
C VAL A 37 20.95 8.55 -4.19
N TRP A 38 21.88 8.39 -5.14
CA TRP A 38 22.21 7.07 -5.68
C TRP A 38 22.81 6.13 -4.63
N ASP A 39 23.68 6.63 -3.75
CA ASP A 39 24.25 5.83 -2.66
C ASP A 39 23.14 5.30 -1.74
N VAL A 40 22.16 6.13 -1.37
CA VAL A 40 20.97 5.73 -0.60
C VAL A 40 20.16 4.65 -1.33
N MET A 41 19.91 4.81 -2.63
CA MET A 41 19.15 3.83 -3.42
C MET A 41 19.88 2.48 -3.52
N CYS A 42 21.20 2.50 -3.68
CA CYS A 42 22.02 1.28 -3.74
C CYS A 42 22.05 0.58 -2.38
N ALA A 43 22.26 1.32 -1.29
CA ALA A 43 22.26 0.78 0.07
C ALA A 43 20.88 0.17 0.42
N TRP A 44 19.79 0.82 0.04
CA TRP A 44 18.44 0.29 0.22
C TRP A 44 18.24 -1.02 -0.55
N LYS A 45 18.72 -1.09 -1.80
CA LYS A 45 18.64 -2.32 -2.60
C LYS A 45 19.39 -3.48 -1.95
N ARG A 46 20.61 -3.25 -1.44
CA ARG A 46 21.38 -4.26 -0.71
C ARG A 46 20.64 -4.75 0.54
N LYS A 47 20.08 -3.82 1.33
CA LYS A 47 19.28 -4.15 2.52
C LYS A 47 18.06 -5.00 2.15
N TYR A 48 17.33 -4.63 1.10
CA TYR A 48 16.16 -5.38 0.64
C TYR A 48 16.52 -6.79 0.16
N GLU A 49 17.60 -6.94 -0.62
CA GLU A 49 18.07 -8.26 -1.08
C GLU A 49 18.48 -9.15 0.10
N ALA A 50 19.14 -8.58 1.12
CA ALA A 50 19.48 -9.28 2.36
C ALA A 50 18.21 -9.71 3.14
N GLU A 51 17.24 -8.82 3.30
CA GLU A 51 15.96 -9.13 3.95
C GLU A 51 15.23 -10.27 3.23
N VAL A 52 15.15 -10.22 1.90
CA VAL A 52 14.55 -11.30 1.08
C VAL A 52 15.29 -12.62 1.30
N ALA A 53 16.62 -12.62 1.26
CA ALA A 53 17.41 -13.83 1.50
C ALA A 53 17.15 -14.42 2.90
N THR A 54 17.05 -13.58 3.94
CA THR A 54 16.77 -14.05 5.30
C THR A 54 15.37 -14.65 5.44
N ASN A 55 14.37 -14.07 4.76
CA ASN A 55 13.00 -14.58 4.80
C ASN A 55 12.89 -15.93 4.08
N MET A 56 13.59 -16.11 2.95
CA MET A 56 13.62 -17.41 2.26
C MET A 56 14.21 -18.54 3.11
N VAL A 57 15.24 -18.24 3.93
CA VAL A 57 15.81 -19.21 4.88
C VAL A 57 14.82 -19.53 6.01
N LYS A 58 14.08 -18.54 6.51
CA LYS A 58 13.05 -18.74 7.54
C LYS A 58 11.90 -19.61 7.04
N ASP A 59 11.40 -19.35 5.83
CA ASP A 59 10.33 -20.13 5.23
C ASP A 59 10.75 -21.61 5.05
N ALA A 60 11.98 -21.85 4.58
CA ALA A 60 12.53 -23.20 4.48
C ALA A 60 12.69 -23.91 5.84
N SER A 61 12.91 -23.16 6.93
CA SER A 61 12.97 -23.72 8.29
C SER A 61 11.61 -24.01 8.89
N ALA A 62 10.56 -23.29 8.48
CA ALA A 62 9.18 -23.48 8.96
C ALA A 62 8.53 -24.75 8.40
N ASP A 63 8.81 -25.11 7.14
CA ASP A 63 8.30 -26.34 6.49
C ASP A 63 8.79 -27.65 7.15
N ASN A 64 9.86 -27.61 7.96
CA ASN A 64 10.35 -28.78 8.68
C ASN A 64 9.64 -29.05 10.02
N HIS A 65 8.76 -28.16 10.51
CA HIS A 65 8.06 -28.35 11.78
C HIS A 65 6.69 -29.05 11.65
N GLU A 66 6.07 -29.07 10.47
CA GLU A 66 4.74 -29.70 10.26
C GLU A 66 4.80 -31.19 9.86
N ARG A 67 5.98 -31.80 9.74
CA ARG A 67 6.12 -33.19 9.26
C ARG A 67 6.22 -34.27 10.35
N GLN A 68 5.86 -33.97 11.61
CA GLN A 68 5.95 -34.95 12.70
C GLN A 68 4.66 -35.22 13.48
N GLN A 69 3.50 -34.69 13.04
CA GLN A 69 2.23 -35.05 13.66
C GLN A 69 1.12 -35.20 12.60
N GLU A 70 1.05 -36.37 11.97
CA GLU A 70 -0.21 -37.06 11.63
C GLU A 70 0.12 -38.46 11.09
N LYS A 71 -0.04 -39.44 11.98
CA LYS A 71 0.10 -40.87 11.71
C LYS A 71 -1.25 -41.49 12.02
N SER A 72 -2.08 -41.71 11.00
CA SER A 72 -2.91 -42.92 10.77
C SER A 72 -3.93 -42.68 9.65
N PRO A 73 -4.17 -43.66 8.75
CA PRO A 73 -5.17 -43.55 7.69
C PRO A 73 -6.57 -43.98 8.18
N PRO A 74 -7.66 -43.27 7.84
CA PRO A 74 -8.99 -43.84 7.88
C PRO A 74 -9.32 -44.44 6.50
N VAL A 75 -9.41 -45.77 6.48
CA VAL A 75 -10.11 -46.52 5.43
C VAL A 75 -11.61 -46.30 5.62
N THR A 76 -12.29 -45.76 4.61
CA THR A 76 -13.71 -46.08 4.38
C THR A 76 -13.97 -46.16 2.88
N ASP A 77 -14.46 -47.32 2.48
CA ASP A 77 -15.04 -47.63 1.18
C ASP A 77 -16.28 -46.77 0.88
N ARG A 78 -16.59 -46.73 -0.43
CA ARG A 78 -17.91 -46.52 -1.07
C ARG A 78 -18.19 -45.16 -1.70
N ASP A 79 -18.22 -45.27 -3.03
CA ASP A 79 -19.35 -45.04 -3.92
C ASP A 79 -19.39 -43.81 -4.83
N ASN A 80 -19.84 -44.16 -6.02
CA ASN A 80 -19.89 -43.44 -7.27
C ASN A 80 -20.88 -42.27 -7.21
N GLY A 81 -20.39 -41.05 -7.48
CA GLY A 81 -21.20 -39.84 -7.61
C GLY A 81 -20.65 -38.95 -8.73
N GLU A 82 -21.12 -39.21 -9.94
CA GLU A 82 -21.21 -38.32 -11.11
C GLU A 82 -20.18 -37.17 -11.22
N ALA A 83 -19.11 -37.44 -11.98
CA ALA A 83 -18.19 -36.41 -12.45
C ALA A 83 -18.90 -35.44 -13.43
N LYS A 84 -19.35 -34.31 -12.90
CA LYS A 84 -19.73 -33.13 -13.70
C LYS A 84 -18.51 -32.71 -14.54
N PRO A 85 -18.62 -32.52 -15.87
CA PRO A 85 -17.48 -32.12 -16.68
C PRO A 85 -17.00 -30.74 -16.23
N GLU A 86 -15.87 -30.72 -15.53
CA GLU A 86 -15.17 -29.50 -15.18
C GLU A 86 -14.94 -28.69 -16.45
N SER A 87 -15.63 -27.56 -16.55
CA SER A 87 -15.35 -26.55 -17.55
C SER A 87 -13.87 -26.22 -17.45
N LYS A 88 -13.08 -26.56 -18.48
CA LYS A 88 -11.67 -26.17 -18.59
C LYS A 88 -11.58 -24.64 -18.54
N LYS A 89 -11.47 -24.06 -17.34
CA LYS A 89 -11.10 -22.65 -17.16
C LYS A 89 -9.73 -22.51 -17.80
N LYS A 90 -9.67 -21.91 -19.00
CA LYS A 90 -8.40 -21.55 -19.64
C LYS A 90 -7.56 -20.81 -18.60
N ARG A 91 -6.49 -21.45 -18.10
CA ARG A 91 -5.51 -20.80 -17.23
C ARG A 91 -5.05 -19.56 -17.99
N ARG A 92 -5.30 -18.36 -17.45
CA ARG A 92 -4.74 -17.11 -17.99
C ARG A 92 -3.22 -17.30 -18.05
N LYS A 93 -2.70 -17.45 -19.26
CA LYS A 93 -1.27 -17.61 -19.50
C LYS A 93 -0.65 -16.23 -19.26
N TYR A 94 -0.11 -16.01 -18.07
CA TYR A 94 0.59 -14.77 -17.77
C TYR A 94 1.74 -14.59 -18.77
N PRO A 95 1.93 -13.39 -19.34
CA PRO A 95 3.05 -13.15 -20.23
C PRO A 95 4.36 -13.49 -19.49
N LYS A 96 5.23 -14.23 -20.15
CA LYS A 96 6.58 -14.48 -19.62
C LYS A 96 7.25 -13.12 -19.45
N LYS A 97 7.70 -12.80 -18.24
CA LYS A 97 8.45 -11.56 -18.00
C LYS A 97 9.70 -11.62 -18.86
N HIS A 98 9.85 -10.70 -19.80
CA HIS A 98 11.08 -10.59 -20.59
C HIS A 98 12.23 -10.20 -19.65
N PRO A 99 13.43 -10.76 -19.87
CA PRO A 99 14.60 -10.32 -19.12
C PRO A 99 14.83 -8.83 -19.37
N ARG A 100 15.43 -8.16 -18.39
CA ARG A 100 15.72 -6.74 -18.50
C ARG A 100 16.83 -6.52 -19.54
N SER A 101 16.82 -5.36 -20.22
CA SER A 101 17.79 -5.05 -21.28
C SER A 101 19.24 -5.11 -20.78
N GLU A 102 20.16 -5.48 -21.67
CA GLU A 102 21.57 -5.59 -21.34
C GLU A 102 22.16 -4.23 -20.88
N GLU A 103 21.77 -3.15 -21.54
CA GLU A 103 22.16 -1.78 -21.17
C GLU A 103 21.80 -1.46 -19.72
N TYR A 104 20.59 -1.86 -19.29
CA TYR A 104 20.19 -1.68 -17.90
C TYR A 104 21.07 -2.49 -16.94
N LEU A 105 21.38 -3.74 -17.29
CA LEU A 105 22.22 -4.60 -16.45
C LEU A 105 23.62 -4.00 -16.30
N ARG A 106 24.20 -3.44 -17.36
CA ARG A 106 25.49 -2.73 -17.32
C ARG A 106 25.45 -1.56 -16.34
N VAL A 107 24.44 -0.69 -16.44
CA VAL A 107 24.28 0.47 -15.54
C VAL A 107 24.06 0.01 -14.11
N MET A 108 23.20 -0.98 -13.89
CA MET A 108 22.91 -1.52 -12.55
C MET A 108 24.18 -2.11 -11.91
N ASN A 109 24.97 -2.88 -12.66
CA ASN A 109 26.22 -3.45 -12.16
C ASN A 109 27.23 -2.36 -11.80
N ALA A 110 27.35 -1.32 -12.64
CA ALA A 110 28.21 -0.17 -12.36
C ALA A 110 27.79 0.58 -11.09
N LEU A 111 26.48 0.78 -10.87
CA LEU A 111 25.96 1.42 -9.66
C LEU A 111 26.22 0.57 -8.41
N MET A 112 25.99 -0.74 -8.49
CA MET A 112 26.19 -1.66 -7.36
C MET A 112 27.67 -1.93 -7.06
N ALA A 113 28.58 -1.68 -7.99
CA ALA A 113 30.02 -1.80 -7.80
C ALA A 113 30.65 -0.58 -7.09
N ARG A 114 29.92 0.53 -6.95
CA ARG A 114 30.39 1.71 -6.21
C ARG A 114 30.66 1.37 -4.74
N PRO A 115 31.70 1.99 -4.13
CA PRO A 115 31.95 1.81 -2.70
C PRO A 115 30.76 2.29 -1.87
N GLU A 116 30.52 1.63 -0.75
CA GLU A 116 29.45 2.00 0.15
C GLU A 116 29.77 3.32 0.87
N ASN A 117 28.75 4.15 1.02
CA ASN A 117 28.88 5.44 1.66
C ASN A 117 28.48 5.31 3.15
N PRO A 118 29.41 5.50 4.10
CA PRO A 118 29.13 5.30 5.53
C PRO A 118 28.15 6.33 6.11
N LYS A 119 27.87 7.43 5.40
CA LYS A 119 26.88 8.42 5.82
C LYS A 119 25.43 7.95 5.66
N VAL A 120 25.20 6.87 4.90
CA VAL A 120 23.85 6.33 4.68
C VAL A 120 23.46 5.47 5.89
N CYS A 121 22.52 5.96 6.68
CA CYS A 121 22.01 5.26 7.87
C CYS A 121 20.46 5.22 7.84
N PHE A 122 19.88 4.01 7.80
CA PHE A 122 18.43 3.82 7.71
C PHE A 122 17.71 3.74 9.06
N ASP A 123 18.39 4.02 10.16
CA ASP A 123 17.80 4.00 11.50
C ASP A 123 16.71 5.08 11.61
N GLU A 124 15.67 4.81 12.39
CA GLU A 124 14.51 5.70 12.47
C GLU A 124 14.89 7.05 13.09
N HIS A 125 14.75 8.12 12.30
CA HIS A 125 15.00 9.49 12.76
C HIS A 125 13.71 10.08 13.36
N PRO A 126 13.76 10.81 14.49
CA PRO A 126 12.57 11.38 15.14
C PRO A 126 11.72 12.25 14.21
N ASP A 127 12.35 13.12 13.42
CA ASP A 127 11.65 14.02 12.47
C ASP A 127 11.26 13.37 11.13
N SER A 128 11.37 12.04 11.03
CA SER A 128 11.06 11.32 9.81
C SER A 128 9.54 11.30 9.53
N ASN A 129 8.72 11.08 10.56
CA ASN A 129 7.27 11.16 10.44
C ASN A 129 6.75 12.47 11.05
N PRO A 130 6.29 13.44 10.24
CA PRO A 130 5.82 14.71 10.76
C PRO A 130 4.54 14.53 11.60
N PRO A 131 4.33 15.32 12.66
CA PRO A 131 3.24 15.14 13.61
C PRO A 131 1.87 15.24 12.92
N SER A 132 1.69 16.20 12.00
CA SER A 132 0.45 16.32 11.22
C SER A 132 0.08 15.04 10.45
N ARG A 133 1.07 14.24 10.03
CA ARG A 133 0.84 12.97 9.36
C ARG A 133 0.66 11.82 10.35
N ALA A 134 1.38 11.84 11.47
CA ALA A 134 1.21 10.88 12.55
C ALA A 134 -0.20 10.96 13.16
N ASP A 135 -0.69 12.18 13.39
CA ASP A 135 -2.01 12.47 13.95
C ASP A 135 -3.14 12.35 12.91
N GLY A 136 -2.81 12.06 11.64
CA GLY A 136 -3.80 11.96 10.56
C GLY A 136 -4.49 13.28 10.24
N LEU A 137 -3.86 14.41 10.55
CA LEU A 137 -4.44 15.73 10.35
C LEU A 137 -4.61 16.02 8.85
N VAL A 138 -5.86 16.21 8.45
CA VAL A 138 -6.18 16.63 7.09
C VAL A 138 -5.79 18.10 6.92
N ARG A 139 -5.28 18.46 5.74
CA ARG A 139 -4.92 19.84 5.39
C ARG A 139 -6.05 20.84 5.68
N TYR A 140 -7.30 20.40 5.48
CA TYR A 140 -8.50 21.12 5.88
C TYR A 140 -9.29 20.24 6.83
N GLN A 141 -9.39 20.68 8.08
CA GLN A 141 -10.24 20.03 9.07
C GLN A 141 -11.71 20.24 8.68
N PRO A 142 -12.61 19.28 9.00
CA PRO A 142 -14.03 19.48 8.80
C PRO A 142 -14.46 20.73 9.57
N ASN A 143 -15.16 21.63 8.87
CA ASN A 143 -15.51 22.89 9.48
C ASN A 143 -16.56 22.68 10.60
N PRO A 144 -16.43 23.37 11.74
CA PRO A 144 -17.25 23.13 12.93
C PRO A 144 -18.75 23.47 12.78
N GLN A 145 -19.18 24.27 11.79
CA GLN A 145 -20.58 24.70 11.67
C GLN A 145 -21.30 24.24 10.39
N PRO A 146 -22.61 23.89 10.43
CA PRO A 146 -23.37 23.33 9.29
C PRO A 146 -23.48 24.19 8.01
N HIS A 147 -23.11 25.47 8.04
CA HIS A 147 -23.36 26.44 6.97
C HIS A 147 -22.14 27.31 6.59
N TRP A 148 -20.93 26.83 6.87
CA TRP A 148 -19.69 27.61 6.71
C TRP A 148 -18.99 27.38 5.35
N GLY A 149 -19.78 27.03 4.34
CA GLY A 149 -19.41 27.08 2.93
C GLY A 149 -20.26 28.08 2.16
N PRO A 150 -19.91 28.39 0.91
CA PRO A 150 -20.81 29.14 0.02
C PRO A 150 -22.19 28.48 0.02
N LYS A 151 -23.23 29.25 0.35
CA LYS A 151 -24.63 28.77 0.40
C LYS A 151 -24.97 28.08 -0.91
N ALA A 152 -25.77 27.02 -0.83
CA ALA A 152 -26.32 26.36 -2.01
C ALA A 152 -26.94 27.41 -2.94
N ARG A 153 -26.68 27.28 -4.25
CA ARG A 153 -27.29 28.18 -5.24
C ARG A 153 -28.82 28.16 -5.06
N PRO A 154 -29.51 29.31 -5.10
CA PRO A 154 -30.96 29.34 -4.98
C PRO A 154 -31.60 28.39 -5.99
N SER A 155 -32.29 27.36 -5.51
CA SER A 155 -33.11 26.50 -6.36
C SER A 155 -34.53 27.05 -6.37
N LYS A 156 -35.17 27.06 -7.55
CA LYS A 156 -36.61 27.34 -7.65
C LYS A 156 -37.32 26.17 -6.96
N LYS A 157 -37.88 26.40 -5.77
CA LYS A 157 -38.82 25.43 -5.20
C LYS A 157 -39.99 25.34 -6.19
N VAL A 158 -40.27 24.14 -6.70
CA VAL A 158 -41.56 23.85 -7.32
C VAL A 158 -42.56 24.00 -6.19
N THR A 159 -43.43 25.00 -6.30
CA THR A 159 -44.61 25.13 -5.45
C THR A 159 -45.50 23.93 -5.78
N GLU A 160 -45.35 22.83 -5.06
CA GLU A 160 -46.42 21.83 -5.04
C GLU A 160 -47.58 22.49 -4.30
N GLU A 161 -48.64 22.78 -5.05
CA GLU A 161 -49.91 23.24 -4.48
C GLU A 161 -50.36 22.21 -3.45
N ILE A 162 -50.58 22.68 -2.22
CA ILE A 162 -51.16 21.90 -1.14
C ILE A 162 -52.60 21.58 -1.55
N THR A 163 -52.84 20.43 -2.17
CA THR A 163 -54.19 19.88 -2.27
C THR A 163 -54.56 19.32 -0.89
N PRO A 164 -55.69 19.76 -0.29
CA PRO A 164 -56.13 19.24 1.00
C PRO A 164 -56.40 17.73 0.91
N PRO A 165 -56.01 16.93 1.92
CA PRO A 165 -56.28 15.50 1.92
C PRO A 165 -57.78 15.22 2.00
N GLU A 166 -58.28 14.31 1.15
CA GLU A 166 -59.68 13.87 1.17
C GLU A 166 -60.06 13.23 2.52
N PRO A 167 -61.32 13.44 2.98
CA PRO A 167 -61.77 12.90 4.25
C PRO A 167 -61.84 11.37 4.21
N LYS A 168 -61.14 10.72 5.15
CA LYS A 168 -61.18 9.27 5.35
C LYS A 168 -62.60 8.85 5.75
N LYS A 169 -63.25 8.02 4.93
CA LYS A 169 -64.52 7.36 5.31
C LYS A 169 -64.29 6.49 6.55
N LEU A 170 -64.99 6.82 7.63
CA LEU A 170 -65.12 5.98 8.82
C LEU A 170 -65.79 4.66 8.41
N LYS A 171 -65.10 3.52 8.64
CA LYS A 171 -65.73 2.20 8.62
C LYS A 171 -66.59 2.10 9.87
N SER A 172 -67.90 2.12 9.69
CA SER A 172 -68.86 1.69 10.70
C SER A 172 -68.68 0.20 10.96
N SER A 173 -68.45 -0.15 12.21
CA SER A 173 -68.48 -1.51 12.73
C SER A 173 -69.89 -1.83 13.20
N GLU A 174 -70.55 -2.77 12.52
CA GLU A 174 -71.64 -3.61 13.03
C GLU A 174 -71.43 -5.04 12.50
#